data_AF-A0A804JV82-F1
#
_entry.id   AF-A0A804JV82-F1
#
_cell.length_a   1.000
_cell.length_b   1.000
_cell.length_c   1.000
_cell.angle_alpha   90.00
_cell.angle_beta   90.00
_cell.angle_gamma   90.00
#
_symmetry.space_group_name_H-M   'P 1'
#
loop_
_entity.id
_entity.type
_entity.pdbx_description
1 polymer ?
#
loop_
_entity_poly.entity_id
_entity_poly.type
_entity_poly.pdbx_seq_one_letter_code
_entity_poly.pdbx_strand_id
1 'polypeptide(L)'
;MVLLLVEMSGTYRDLRVDCSASFRDERPKDRLLGGLLSPEFDEASCLSRYQSALYWKQSDHTPSPYLLRKLRNYESLHRRCAPNTELYNKSIEQLKSNASAGPSECNYVVWLESGGIGNRVISMVSTFLYALLNDKVFLLKLPDDFHGIFCEPFPGTSWLLSSDFPIQDLDGFDISHPQSYGDMLRTKFALQAPKKQARSEIYLLIFSDVLLTTTFSTFGYVAYGLRRVRP
;
A
#
# COMPACT_ATOMS: atom_id res chain seq x y z
N MET A 1 6.34 18.75 6.42
CA MET A 1 5.17 17.83 6.32
C MET A 1 3.93 18.69 6.45
N VAL A 2 3.38 19.16 5.33
CA VAL A 2 2.18 20.01 5.33
C VAL A 2 0.99 19.09 5.12
N LEU A 3 0.28 18.78 6.20
CA LEU A 3 -1.09 18.29 6.10
C LEU A 3 -1.96 19.47 5.65
N LEU A 4 -2.48 19.44 4.43
CA LEU A 4 -3.58 20.30 4.05
C LEU A 4 -4.87 19.72 4.64
N LEU A 5 -5.23 20.19 5.83
CA LEU A 5 -6.60 20.13 6.33
C LEU A 5 -7.43 21.10 5.49
N VAL A 6 -8.42 20.60 4.75
CA VAL A 6 -9.43 21.44 4.12
C VAL A 6 -10.43 21.83 5.22
N GLU A 7 -10.29 23.04 5.76
CA GLU A 7 -11.37 23.68 6.50
C GLU A 7 -12.47 24.10 5.51
N MET A 8 -13.65 23.48 5.61
CA MET A 8 -14.86 24.01 4.99
C MET A 8 -15.52 25.00 5.95
N SER A 9 -14.97 26.21 5.99
CA SER A 9 -15.61 27.37 6.61
C SER A 9 -16.23 28.20 5.50
N GLY A 10 -17.54 28.08 5.28
CA GLY A 10 -18.22 28.82 4.22
C GLY A 10 -19.73 28.94 4.48
N THR A 11 -20.12 30.08 5.01
CA THR A 11 -21.51 30.51 5.21
C THR A 11 -22.24 30.66 3.87
N TYR A 12 -23.46 30.14 3.83
CA TYR A 12 -24.35 30.15 2.66
C TYR A 12 -24.75 31.59 2.29
N ARG A 13 -24.29 32.08 1.14
CA ARG A 13 -24.91 33.22 0.44
C ARG A 13 -25.11 32.89 -1.03
N ASP A 14 -26.38 33.07 -1.41
CA ASP A 14 -26.98 32.85 -2.70
C ASP A 14 -26.32 33.75 -3.77
N LEU A 15 -25.70 33.13 -4.78
CA LEU A 15 -25.18 33.80 -5.97
C LEU A 15 -25.52 32.93 -7.18
N ARG A 16 -26.47 33.42 -7.99
CA ARG A 16 -26.79 32.90 -9.33
C ARG A 16 -25.52 32.80 -10.16
N VAL A 17 -25.15 31.60 -10.58
CA VAL A 17 -24.04 31.36 -11.51
C VAL A 17 -24.62 31.20 -12.92
N ASP A 18 -24.29 32.16 -13.79
CA ASP A 18 -24.55 32.09 -15.23
C ASP A 18 -23.65 31.02 -15.87
N CYS A 19 -24.26 30.04 -16.54
CA CYS A 19 -23.56 28.97 -17.25
C CYS A 19 -23.07 29.46 -18.63
N SER A 20 -22.05 30.31 -18.68
CA SER A 20 -21.27 30.51 -19.91
C SER A 20 -19.87 31.06 -19.62
N ALA A 21 -18.97 30.16 -19.21
CA ALA A 21 -17.53 30.42 -19.32
C ALA A 21 -16.79 29.10 -19.57
N SER A 22 -16.47 28.83 -20.84
CA SER A 22 -15.54 27.75 -21.18
C SER A 22 -14.12 28.20 -20.83
N PHE A 23 -13.66 27.88 -19.63
CA PHE A 23 -12.21 27.86 -19.34
C PHE A 23 -11.64 26.56 -19.89
N ARG A 24 -11.19 26.56 -21.15
CA ARG A 24 -10.24 25.55 -21.62
C ARG A 24 -8.85 26.02 -21.18
N ASP A 25 -8.40 25.52 -20.03
CA ASP A 25 -6.97 25.51 -19.72
C ASP A 25 -6.33 24.43 -20.62
N GLU A 26 -5.90 24.83 -21.82
CA GLU A 26 -5.33 23.96 -22.87
C GLU A 26 -3.89 23.51 -22.59
N ARG A 27 -3.35 23.76 -21.39
CA ARG A 27 -2.02 23.23 -21.05
C ARG A 27 -2.09 21.71 -20.93
N PRO A 28 -1.20 20.97 -21.63
CA PRO A 28 -1.12 19.52 -21.49
C PRO A 28 -0.90 19.19 -20.01
N LYS A 29 -1.94 18.69 -19.36
CA LYS A 29 -1.84 18.31 -17.95
C LYS A 29 -0.89 17.11 -17.85
N ASP A 30 0.05 17.21 -16.93
CA ASP A 30 1.03 16.16 -16.70
C ASP A 30 0.36 14.89 -16.16
N ARG A 31 0.19 13.90 -17.05
CA ARG A 31 -0.43 12.61 -16.74
C ARG A 31 0.47 11.71 -15.92
N LEU A 32 1.78 11.95 -15.89
CA LEU A 32 2.76 11.11 -15.20
C LEU A 32 3.13 11.66 -13.81
N LEU A 33 2.51 12.77 -13.39
CA LEU A 33 2.69 13.38 -12.07
C LEU A 33 4.17 13.66 -11.75
N GLY A 34 4.88 14.30 -12.67
CA GLY A 34 6.30 14.61 -12.53
C GLY A 34 7.21 13.38 -12.65
N GLY A 35 6.75 12.35 -13.38
CA GLY A 35 7.46 11.08 -13.56
C GLY A 35 7.21 10.05 -12.44
N LEU A 36 6.34 10.35 -11.48
CA LEU A 36 5.96 9.43 -10.40
C LEU A 36 5.32 8.15 -10.96
N LEU A 37 4.45 8.27 -11.96
CA LEU A 37 3.82 7.14 -12.62
C LEU A 37 4.71 6.58 -13.74
N SER A 38 4.73 5.25 -13.87
CA SER A 38 5.35 4.59 -15.02
C SER A 38 4.44 4.70 -16.25
N PRO A 39 4.98 4.93 -17.47
CA PRO A 39 4.20 4.93 -18.70
C PRO A 39 3.91 3.51 -19.24
N GLU A 40 4.39 2.45 -18.57
CA GLU A 40 4.32 1.06 -19.05
C GLU A 40 2.93 0.39 -18.87
N PHE A 41 1.90 1.10 -18.42
CA PHE A 41 0.56 0.53 -18.23
C PHE A 41 -0.32 0.70 -19.47
N ASP A 42 -1.16 -0.30 -19.72
CA ASP A 42 -2.28 -0.18 -20.66
C ASP A 42 -3.33 0.78 -20.09
N GLU A 43 -3.61 1.88 -20.81
CA GLU A 43 -4.56 2.91 -20.36
C GLU A 43 -5.98 2.35 -20.21
N ALA A 44 -6.38 1.40 -21.07
CA ALA A 44 -7.73 0.84 -21.07
C ALA A 44 -8.00 -0.02 -19.81
N SER A 45 -6.97 -0.71 -19.29
CA SER A 45 -7.07 -1.52 -18.07
C SER A 45 -7.43 -0.73 -16.80
N CYS A 46 -7.00 0.54 -16.72
CA CYS A 46 -7.20 1.39 -15.55
C CYS A 46 -7.21 2.87 -15.94
N LEU A 47 -8.38 3.35 -16.35
CA LEU A 47 -8.59 4.72 -16.83
C LEU A 47 -8.12 5.78 -15.83
N SER A 48 -8.39 5.55 -14.54
CA SER A 48 -8.10 6.51 -13.47
C SER A 48 -6.61 6.84 -13.35
N ARG A 49 -5.72 5.94 -13.76
CA ARG A 49 -4.26 6.12 -13.66
C ARG A 49 -3.79 7.40 -14.33
N TYR A 50 -4.15 7.60 -15.60
CA TYR A 50 -3.70 8.75 -16.39
C TYR A 50 -4.77 9.82 -16.57
N GLN A 51 -6.05 9.45 -16.48
CA GLN A 51 -7.15 10.42 -16.60
C GLN A 51 -7.38 11.23 -15.33
N SER A 52 -6.84 10.80 -14.17
CA SER A 52 -6.92 11.57 -12.92
C SER A 52 -6.40 13.00 -13.09
N ALA A 53 -5.35 13.21 -13.89
CA ALA A 53 -4.81 14.53 -14.20
C ALA A 53 -5.86 15.48 -14.81
N LEU A 54 -6.90 14.99 -15.49
CA LEU A 54 -7.97 15.81 -16.06
C LEU A 54 -8.83 16.45 -14.96
N TYR A 55 -9.05 15.74 -13.86
CA TYR A 55 -9.96 16.14 -12.78
C TYR A 55 -9.25 16.90 -11.66
N TRP A 56 -8.01 16.52 -11.35
CA TRP A 56 -7.25 17.11 -10.25
C TRP A 56 -6.46 18.35 -10.69
N LYS A 57 -6.26 19.27 -9.74
CA LYS A 57 -5.29 20.35 -9.90
C LYS A 57 -3.89 19.76 -9.88
N GLN A 58 -3.00 20.32 -10.69
CA GLN A 58 -1.59 19.94 -10.65
C GLN A 58 -1.02 20.23 -9.26
N SER A 59 -0.23 19.29 -8.72
CA SER A 59 0.43 19.44 -7.43
C SER A 59 1.60 20.41 -7.55
N ASP A 60 1.73 21.32 -6.58
CA ASP A 60 2.93 22.17 -6.45
C ASP A 60 4.14 21.39 -5.91
N HIS A 61 3.91 20.18 -5.38
CA HIS A 61 4.97 19.32 -4.88
C HIS A 61 5.57 18.51 -6.03
N THR A 62 6.83 18.77 -6.34
CA THR A 62 7.59 18.04 -7.36
C THR A 62 8.33 16.85 -6.72
N PRO A 63 8.18 15.62 -7.26
CA PRO A 63 8.91 14.47 -6.78
C PRO A 63 10.43 14.66 -6.92
N SER A 64 11.20 14.24 -5.92
CA SER A 64 12.65 14.33 -6.01
C SER A 64 13.22 13.29 -6.99
N PRO A 65 14.31 13.59 -7.71
CA PRO A 65 14.97 12.62 -8.60
C PRO A 65 15.37 11.31 -7.89
N TYR A 66 15.70 11.41 -6.59
CA TYR A 66 16.00 10.24 -5.76
C TYR A 66 14.79 9.32 -5.60
N LEU A 67 13.62 9.89 -5.30
CA LEU A 67 12.38 9.13 -5.16
C LEU A 67 12.01 8.43 -6.46
N LEU A 68 12.06 9.14 -7.59
CA LEU A 68 11.75 8.57 -8.91
C LEU A 68 12.65 7.37 -9.22
N ARG A 69 13.96 7.50 -9.00
CA ARG A 69 14.91 6.39 -9.18
C ARG A 69 14.60 5.23 -8.24
N LYS A 70 14.28 5.50 -6.96
CA LYS A 70 13.97 4.46 -5.97
C LYS A 70 12.69 3.70 -6.36
N LEU A 71 11.67 4.37 -6.92
CA LEU A 71 10.45 3.74 -7.42
C LEU A 71 10.70 2.85 -8.64
N ARG A 72 11.47 3.32 -9.63
CA ARG A 72 11.83 2.49 -10.81
C ARG A 72 12.68 1.27 -10.42
N ASN A 73 13.59 1.44 -9.46
CA ASN A 73 14.35 0.32 -8.90
C ASN A 73 13.43 -0.67 -8.18
N TYR A 74 12.44 -0.17 -7.44
CA TYR A 74 11.44 -1.00 -6.78
C TYR A 74 10.60 -1.80 -7.78
N GLU A 75 10.13 -1.19 -8.87
CA GLU A 75 9.40 -1.89 -9.94
C GLU A 75 10.25 -3.01 -10.55
N SER A 76 11.55 -2.77 -10.73
CA SER A 76 12.50 -3.78 -11.21
C SER A 76 12.77 -4.90 -10.19
N LEU A 77 12.72 -4.60 -8.89
CA LEU A 77 12.74 -5.60 -7.82
C LEU A 77 11.46 -6.44 -7.84
N HIS A 78 10.31 -5.77 -7.90
CA HIS A 78 9.00 -6.40 -7.92
C HIS A 78 8.87 -7.32 -9.14
N ARG A 79 9.30 -6.89 -10.34
CA ARG A 79 9.32 -7.73 -11.56
C ARG A 79 10.08 -9.05 -11.42
N ARG A 80 11.14 -9.07 -10.61
CA ARG A 80 11.97 -10.28 -10.40
C ARG A 80 11.44 -11.18 -9.28
N CYS A 81 10.81 -10.60 -8.28
CA CYS A 81 10.46 -11.27 -7.02
C CYS A 81 8.94 -11.41 -6.78
N ALA A 82 8.09 -10.91 -7.69
CA ALA A 82 6.63 -10.95 -7.59
C ALA A 82 6.08 -12.40 -7.57
N PRO A 83 4.81 -12.59 -7.15
CA PRO A 83 4.14 -13.87 -7.26
C PRO A 83 4.23 -14.46 -8.67
N ASN A 84 4.24 -15.79 -8.77
CA ASN A 84 4.41 -16.55 -10.02
C ASN A 84 5.81 -16.44 -10.68
N THR A 85 6.82 -15.91 -9.98
CA THR A 85 8.22 -15.93 -10.45
C THR A 85 9.00 -17.10 -9.84
N GLU A 86 10.09 -17.51 -10.50
CA GLU A 86 10.96 -18.58 -10.00
C GLU A 86 11.56 -18.24 -8.62
N LEU A 87 11.97 -16.98 -8.42
CA LEU A 87 12.53 -16.52 -7.15
C LEU A 87 11.48 -16.52 -6.04
N TYR A 88 10.24 -16.12 -6.33
CA TYR A 88 9.14 -16.22 -5.38
C TYR A 88 8.89 -17.67 -4.97
N ASN A 89 8.80 -18.59 -5.94
CA ASN A 89 8.60 -20.01 -5.66
C ASN A 89 9.72 -20.59 -4.79
N LYS A 90 10.99 -20.22 -5.06
CA LYS A 90 12.14 -20.57 -4.23
C LYS A 90 11.99 -20.05 -2.79
N SER A 91 11.56 -18.81 -2.61
CA SER A 91 11.30 -18.22 -1.29
C SER A 91 10.14 -18.91 -0.55
N ILE A 92 9.09 -19.33 -1.26
CA ILE A 92 7.98 -20.10 -0.70
C ILE A 92 8.44 -21.49 -0.23
N GLU A 93 9.27 -22.19 -0.99
CA GLU A 93 9.83 -23.48 -0.57
C GLU A 93 10.77 -23.35 0.66
N GLN A 94 11.52 -22.25 0.75
CA GLN A 94 12.29 -21.90 1.96
C GLN A 94 11.38 -21.65 3.16
N LEU A 95 10.25 -20.98 2.96
CA LEU A 95 9.26 -20.73 4.01
C LEU A 95 8.65 -22.05 4.52
N LYS A 96 8.32 -22.99 3.62
CA LYS A 96 7.76 -24.31 3.97
C LYS A 96 8.76 -25.21 4.72
N SER A 97 10.02 -25.21 4.30
CA SER A 97 11.04 -26.13 4.83
C SER A 97 11.57 -25.78 6.22
N ASN A 98 11.15 -24.65 6.82
CA ASN A 98 11.71 -24.13 8.07
C ASN A 98 13.24 -23.98 8.08
N ALA A 99 13.87 -24.03 6.89
CA ALA A 99 15.30 -23.92 6.75
C ALA A 99 15.71 -22.47 7.01
N SER A 100 16.66 -22.29 7.93
CA SER A 100 17.41 -21.05 8.06
C SER A 100 18.31 -20.91 6.84
N ALA A 101 17.77 -20.43 5.73
CA ALA A 101 18.55 -20.17 4.54
C ALA A 101 19.39 -18.89 4.78
N GLY A 102 20.58 -18.85 4.19
CA GLY A 102 21.45 -17.67 4.14
C GLY A 102 20.78 -16.47 3.44
N PRO A 103 21.53 -15.49 2.93
CA PRO A 103 20.94 -14.30 2.32
C PRO A 103 19.93 -14.69 1.22
N SER A 104 18.64 -14.42 1.46
CA SER A 104 17.58 -14.58 0.48
C SER A 104 17.69 -13.49 -0.58
N GLU A 105 17.64 -13.89 -1.84
CA GLU A 105 17.69 -12.96 -2.98
C GLU A 105 16.47 -12.03 -3.03
N CYS A 106 15.33 -12.50 -2.51
CA CYS A 106 14.10 -11.74 -2.37
C CYS A 106 13.63 -11.76 -0.91
N ASN A 107 13.35 -10.58 -0.36
CA ASN A 107 12.74 -10.39 0.96
C ASN A 107 11.34 -9.85 0.78
N TYR A 108 10.43 -10.21 1.68
CA TYR A 108 9.00 -9.91 1.54
C TYR A 108 8.44 -9.27 2.79
N VAL A 109 7.47 -8.39 2.61
CA VAL A 109 6.58 -7.91 3.66
C VAL A 109 5.15 -8.09 3.18
N VAL A 110 4.37 -8.82 3.97
CA VAL A 110 2.95 -9.08 3.70
C VAL A 110 2.14 -8.13 4.56
N TRP A 111 1.29 -7.33 3.93
CA TRP A 111 0.32 -6.50 4.63
C TRP A 111 -0.99 -7.25 4.77
N LEU A 112 -1.52 -7.19 5.98
CA LEU A 112 -2.76 -7.81 6.39
C LEU A 112 -3.76 -6.70 6.71
N GLU A 113 -5.01 -6.97 6.38
CA GLU A 113 -6.11 -6.04 6.60
C GLU A 113 -6.34 -5.75 8.08
N SER A 114 -6.54 -4.47 8.41
CA SER A 114 -7.10 -4.07 9.70
C SER A 114 -7.88 -2.75 9.60
N GLY A 115 -8.96 -2.63 10.38
CA GLY A 115 -9.77 -1.41 10.47
C GLY A 115 -10.60 -1.07 9.22
N GLY A 116 -11.08 0.18 9.12
CA GLY A 116 -11.85 0.67 7.98
C GLY A 116 -10.99 1.18 6.81
N ILE A 117 -11.62 1.52 5.67
CA ILE A 117 -10.92 1.87 4.42
C ILE A 117 -9.82 2.95 4.55
N GLY A 118 -10.06 4.01 5.32
CA GLY A 118 -9.06 5.06 5.55
C GLY A 118 -7.82 4.55 6.29
N ASN A 119 -8.03 3.73 7.33
CA ASN A 119 -6.93 3.11 8.07
C ASN A 119 -6.17 2.11 7.21
N ARG A 120 -6.88 1.37 6.34
CA ARG A 120 -6.27 0.45 5.39
C ARG A 120 -5.36 1.18 4.42
N VAL A 121 -5.83 2.26 3.78
CA VAL A 121 -5.00 3.03 2.83
C VAL A 121 -3.75 3.61 3.51
N ILE A 122 -3.91 4.21 4.69
CA ILE A 122 -2.77 4.81 5.43
C ILE A 122 -1.76 3.74 5.84
N SER A 123 -2.21 2.59 6.35
CA SER A 123 -1.32 1.51 6.75
C SER A 123 -0.65 0.86 5.53
N MET A 124 -1.36 0.67 4.42
CA MET A 124 -0.78 0.18 3.15
C MET A 124 0.34 1.10 2.64
N VAL A 125 0.10 2.41 2.58
CA VAL A 125 1.11 3.39 2.14
C VAL A 125 2.33 3.37 3.05
N SER A 126 2.10 3.29 4.36
CA SER A 126 3.19 3.21 5.33
C SER A 126 4.00 1.93 5.14
N THR A 127 3.35 0.79 4.88
CA THR A 127 4.03 -0.51 4.72
C THR A 127 4.77 -0.58 3.41
N PHE A 128 4.22 0.02 2.36
CA PHE A 128 4.94 0.21 1.12
C PHE A 128 6.19 1.06 1.31
N LEU A 129 6.12 2.16 2.08
CA LEU A 129 7.31 2.97 2.40
C LEU A 129 8.36 2.15 3.16
N TYR A 130 7.94 1.36 4.15
CA TYR A 130 8.85 0.46 4.87
C TYR A 130 9.50 -0.55 3.91
N ALA A 131 8.71 -1.16 3.01
CA ALA A 131 9.20 -2.10 2.00
C ALA A 131 10.22 -1.44 1.06
N LEU A 132 9.91 -0.23 0.59
CA LEU A 132 10.76 0.58 -0.28
C LEU A 132 12.10 0.90 0.39
N LEU A 133 12.09 1.26 1.68
CA LEU A 133 13.31 1.61 2.42
C LEU A 133 14.19 0.39 2.72
N ASN A 134 13.63 -0.81 2.78
CA ASN A 134 14.33 -2.04 3.15
C ASN A 134 14.51 -3.03 1.98
N ASP A 135 14.25 -2.59 0.75
CA ASP A 135 14.32 -3.41 -0.47
C ASP A 135 13.56 -4.75 -0.34
N LYS A 136 12.34 -4.67 0.23
CA LYS A 136 11.41 -5.81 0.37
C LYS A 136 10.28 -5.69 -0.64
N VAL A 137 9.79 -6.82 -1.15
CA VAL A 137 8.59 -6.90 -1.97
C VAL A 137 7.34 -6.78 -1.09
N PHE A 138 6.43 -5.90 -1.47
CA PHE A 138 5.20 -5.59 -0.74
C PHE A 138 4.06 -6.40 -1.33
N LEU A 139 3.48 -7.30 -0.55
CA LEU A 139 2.36 -8.14 -0.96
C LEU A 139 1.13 -7.88 -0.08
N LEU A 140 -0.05 -7.90 -0.69
CA LEU A 140 -1.33 -7.63 -0.02
C LEU A 140 -2.16 -8.91 0.09
N LYS A 141 -2.63 -9.23 1.30
CA LYS A 141 -3.83 -10.06 1.44
C LYS A 141 -5.04 -9.11 1.47
N LEU A 142 -5.76 -9.01 0.35
CA LEU A 142 -7.00 -8.24 0.29
C LEU A 142 -8.20 -9.16 0.57
N PRO A 143 -9.23 -8.66 1.26
CA PRO A 143 -10.52 -9.32 1.32
C PRO A 143 -11.26 -9.18 -0.01
N ASP A 144 -12.20 -10.09 -0.26
CA ASP A 144 -12.96 -10.12 -1.52
C ASP A 144 -13.73 -8.82 -1.81
N ASP A 145 -14.16 -8.08 -0.78
CA ASP A 145 -14.89 -6.82 -0.92
C ASP A 145 -13.99 -5.63 -1.32
N PHE A 146 -12.67 -5.80 -1.28
CA PHE A 146 -11.69 -4.81 -1.75
C PHE A 146 -11.17 -5.08 -3.16
N HIS A 147 -11.51 -6.22 -3.75
CA HIS A 147 -11.15 -6.52 -5.13
C HIS A 147 -11.80 -5.50 -6.08
N GLY A 148 -10.99 -4.92 -6.98
CA GLY A 148 -11.45 -3.93 -7.96
C GLY A 148 -11.47 -2.48 -7.47
N ILE A 149 -11.18 -2.20 -6.19
CA ILE A 149 -11.02 -0.81 -5.70
C ILE A 149 -9.72 -0.19 -6.22
N PHE A 150 -8.64 -0.99 -6.26
CA PHE A 150 -7.32 -0.55 -6.69
C PHE A 150 -6.87 -1.27 -7.95
N CYS A 151 -6.20 -0.54 -8.83
CA CYS A 151 -5.48 -1.10 -9.97
C CYS A 151 -4.11 -1.63 -9.54
N GLU A 152 -3.51 -2.48 -10.37
CA GLU A 152 -2.14 -2.96 -10.17
C GLU A 152 -1.13 -1.80 -10.19
N PRO A 153 -0.39 -1.52 -9.11
CA PRO A 153 0.47 -0.34 -9.03
C PRO A 153 1.83 -0.52 -9.70
N PHE A 154 2.27 -1.75 -9.96
CA PHE A 154 3.59 -2.07 -10.49
C PHE A 154 3.50 -2.69 -11.90
N PRO A 155 4.24 -2.18 -12.90
CA PRO A 155 4.06 -2.62 -14.29
C PRO A 155 4.44 -4.08 -14.54
N GLY A 156 3.49 -4.84 -15.12
CA GLY A 156 3.70 -6.23 -15.54
C GLY A 156 3.75 -7.25 -14.41
N THR A 157 3.28 -6.90 -13.21
CA THR A 157 3.25 -7.78 -12.03
C THR A 157 2.01 -7.54 -11.17
N SER A 158 1.70 -8.48 -10.27
CA SER A 158 0.67 -8.29 -9.25
C SER A 158 1.25 -8.17 -7.85
N TRP A 159 0.76 -7.18 -7.10
CA TRP A 159 1.04 -7.00 -5.66
C TRP A 159 0.13 -7.83 -4.74
N LEU A 160 -0.79 -8.60 -5.31
CA LEU A 160 -1.69 -9.45 -4.53
C LEU A 160 -0.97 -10.72 -4.07
N LEU A 161 -1.20 -11.10 -2.83
CA LEU A 161 -0.68 -12.36 -2.30
C LEU A 161 -1.36 -13.52 -3.02
N SER A 162 -0.55 -14.46 -3.50
CA SER A 162 -1.06 -15.62 -4.22
C SER A 162 -1.84 -16.57 -3.30
N SER A 163 -2.86 -17.23 -3.86
CA SER A 163 -3.73 -18.16 -3.12
C SER A 163 -3.02 -19.43 -2.65
N ASP A 164 -1.86 -19.75 -3.22
CA ASP A 164 -1.01 -20.89 -2.86
C ASP A 164 -0.04 -20.58 -1.69
N PHE A 165 -0.17 -19.41 -1.06
CA PHE A 165 0.65 -19.03 0.08
C PHE A 165 0.52 -20.05 1.23
N PRO A 166 1.64 -20.56 1.78
CA PRO A 166 1.62 -21.75 2.65
C PRO A 166 1.08 -21.49 4.06
N ILE A 167 0.89 -20.22 4.47
CA ILE A 167 0.37 -19.87 5.79
C ILE A 167 -1.14 -19.67 5.65
N GLN A 168 -1.92 -20.61 6.19
CA GLN A 168 -3.37 -20.65 6.05
C GLN A 168 -4.08 -19.63 6.96
N ASP A 169 -3.67 -19.52 8.23
CA ASP A 169 -4.29 -18.60 9.19
C ASP A 169 -3.49 -17.31 9.30
N LEU A 170 -3.58 -16.47 8.26
CA LEU A 170 -3.00 -15.13 8.30
C LEU A 170 -3.81 -14.15 9.13
N ASP A 171 -5.11 -14.40 9.34
CA ASP A 171 -6.01 -13.47 10.02
C ASP A 171 -5.89 -13.58 11.56
N GLY A 172 -5.43 -14.73 12.07
CA GLY A 172 -5.11 -14.95 13.47
C GLY A 172 -3.76 -14.41 13.94
N PHE A 173 -2.99 -13.73 13.08
CA PHE A 173 -1.74 -13.08 13.50
C PHE A 173 -2.00 -11.76 14.23
N ASP A 174 -2.20 -11.85 15.55
CA ASP A 174 -2.28 -10.69 16.43
C ASP A 174 -1.00 -10.51 17.28
N ILE A 175 -1.02 -9.50 18.16
CA ILE A 175 0.10 -9.19 19.05
C ILE A 175 0.44 -10.35 20.02
N SER A 176 -0.53 -11.19 20.34
CA SER A 176 -0.41 -12.33 21.24
C SER A 176 0.04 -13.60 20.53
N HIS A 177 0.13 -13.58 19.19
CA HIS A 177 0.57 -14.73 18.42
C HIS A 177 1.99 -15.15 18.83
N PRO A 178 2.27 -16.44 19.10
CA PRO A 178 3.58 -16.89 19.62
C PRO A 178 4.78 -16.62 18.68
N GLN A 179 4.50 -16.42 17.38
CA GLN A 179 5.52 -16.05 16.39
C GLN A 179 5.63 -14.53 16.18
N SER A 180 4.84 -13.73 16.89
CA SER A 180 4.95 -12.28 16.88
C SER A 180 6.31 -11.88 17.45
N TYR A 181 6.94 -10.86 16.85
CA TYR A 181 8.24 -10.39 17.33
C TYR A 181 8.18 -9.93 18.79
N GLY A 182 7.07 -9.29 19.18
CA GLY A 182 6.85 -8.83 20.56
C GLY A 182 6.81 -9.97 21.56
N ASP A 183 6.08 -11.05 21.26
CA ASP A 183 6.03 -12.24 22.12
C ASP A 183 7.37 -12.98 22.15
N MET A 184 8.04 -13.11 21.00
CA MET A 184 9.38 -13.67 20.92
C MET A 184 10.41 -12.90 21.75
N LEU A 185 10.31 -11.57 21.82
CA LEU A 185 11.15 -10.77 22.71
C LEU A 185 10.82 -11.07 24.18
N ARG A 186 9.54 -11.03 24.56
CA ARG A 186 9.09 -11.32 25.93
C ARG A 186 9.53 -12.70 26.41
N THR A 187 9.38 -13.72 25.56
CA THR A 187 9.76 -15.10 25.88
C THR A 187 11.28 -15.31 25.88
N LYS A 188 12.05 -14.62 25.04
CA LYS A 188 13.53 -14.62 25.13
C LYS A 188 14.05 -14.00 26.43
N PHE A 189 13.34 -13.03 27.00
CA PHE A 189 13.66 -12.52 28.34
C PHE A 189 13.27 -13.49 29.46
N ALA A 190 12.27 -14.36 29.23
CA ALA A 190 11.79 -15.32 30.22
C ALA A 190 12.51 -16.68 30.19
N LEU A 191 13.04 -17.11 29.04
CA LEU A 191 13.75 -18.38 28.87
C LEU A 191 15.05 -18.12 28.11
N GLN A 192 16.21 -18.45 28.71
CA GLN A 192 17.50 -18.57 28.02
C GLN A 192 17.49 -19.76 27.03
N ALA A 193 16.53 -19.78 26.11
CA ALA A 193 16.33 -20.82 25.12
C ALA A 193 17.20 -20.56 23.87
N PRO A 194 17.63 -21.62 23.16
CA PRO A 194 18.50 -21.52 22.00
C PRO A 194 17.88 -20.62 20.92
N LYS A 195 18.73 -19.90 20.18
CA LYS A 195 18.37 -18.96 19.10
C LYS A 195 17.52 -19.64 18.03
N LYS A 196 16.20 -19.70 18.21
CA LYS A 196 15.25 -19.79 17.10
C LYS A 196 15.30 -18.43 16.39
N GLN A 197 15.75 -18.45 15.14
CA GLN A 197 15.81 -17.26 14.29
C GLN A 197 14.37 -16.73 14.15
N ALA A 198 14.15 -15.46 14.49
CA ALA A 198 12.85 -14.84 14.40
C ALA A 198 12.39 -14.85 12.94
N ARG A 199 11.21 -15.40 12.69
CA ARG A 199 10.51 -15.32 11.40
C ARG A 199 9.74 -14.01 11.21
N SER A 200 9.96 -13.06 12.11
CA SER A 200 9.22 -11.81 12.17
C SER A 200 10.15 -10.64 11.85
N GLU A 201 10.33 -10.38 10.56
CA GLU A 201 10.67 -9.02 10.14
C GLU A 201 9.40 -8.16 10.27
N ILE A 202 9.17 -7.78 11.52
CA ILE A 202 8.49 -6.60 12.01
C ILE A 202 7.11 -6.27 11.39
N TYR A 203 6.06 -6.50 12.20
CA TYR A 203 4.76 -5.81 12.12
C TYR A 203 4.93 -4.32 12.45
N LEU A 204 5.57 -3.54 11.58
CA LEU A 204 6.08 -2.22 11.97
C LEU A 204 5.07 -1.07 11.89
N LEU A 205 3.79 -1.30 11.58
CA LEU A 205 2.90 -0.18 11.23
C LEU A 205 1.54 -0.15 11.90
N ILE A 206 1.33 -0.97 12.91
CA ILE A 206 0.15 -0.86 13.79
C ILE A 206 0.54 -0.43 15.22
N PHE A 207 1.83 -0.27 15.54
CA PHE A 207 2.29 0.02 16.90
C PHE A 207 2.82 1.44 17.10
N SER A 208 2.07 2.43 16.60
CA SER A 208 2.09 3.72 17.31
C SER A 208 1.34 3.50 18.61
N ASP A 209 2.03 3.46 19.75
CA ASP A 209 1.43 3.35 21.11
C ASP A 209 0.38 4.45 21.38
N VAL A 210 0.40 5.52 20.57
CA VAL A 210 -0.67 6.50 20.44
C VAL A 210 -0.97 6.68 18.96
N LEU A 211 -1.87 5.86 18.41
CA LEU A 211 -2.61 6.24 17.23
C LEU A 211 -3.82 7.05 17.73
N LEU A 212 -3.77 8.38 17.60
CA LEU A 212 -4.96 9.24 17.77
C LEU A 212 -5.94 8.96 16.62
N THR A 213 -6.54 7.78 16.61
CA THR A 213 -7.71 7.48 15.80
C THR A 213 -8.86 7.30 16.76
N THR A 214 -9.68 8.35 16.86
CA THR A 214 -10.99 8.24 17.48
C THR A 214 -11.78 7.15 16.75
N THR A 215 -12.61 6.41 17.49
CA THR A 215 -13.53 5.37 16.98
C THR A 215 -14.58 5.91 15.98
N PHE A 216 -14.49 7.19 15.62
CA PHE A 216 -15.25 7.89 14.59
C PHE A 216 -14.28 8.39 13.50
N SER A 217 -13.69 7.48 12.73
CA SER A 217 -12.85 7.88 11.58
C SER A 217 -13.73 8.57 10.52
N THR A 218 -13.39 9.81 10.19
CA THR A 218 -14.13 10.73 9.31
C THR A 218 -14.28 10.27 7.85
N PHE A 219 -13.73 9.12 7.49
CA PHE A 219 -13.84 8.54 6.14
C PHE A 219 -15.09 7.67 5.91
N GLY A 220 -15.95 7.47 6.92
CA GLY A 220 -17.24 6.77 6.74
C GLY A 220 -18.14 7.39 5.64
N TYR A 221 -17.96 8.69 5.35
CA TYR A 221 -18.70 9.38 4.28
C TYR A 221 -18.27 8.97 2.86
N VAL A 222 -17.01 8.57 2.65
CA VAL A 222 -16.54 8.17 1.30
C VAL A 222 -17.16 6.84 0.87
N ALA A 223 -17.33 5.91 1.82
CA ALA A 223 -18.04 4.65 1.58
C ALA A 223 -19.54 4.85 1.32
N TYR A 224 -20.16 5.88 1.92
CA TYR A 224 -21.56 6.23 1.65
C TYR A 224 -21.75 6.88 0.27
N GLY A 225 -20.76 7.64 -0.22
CA GLY A 225 -20.78 8.28 -1.54
C GLY A 225 -20.60 7.31 -2.72
N LEU A 226 -19.83 6.24 -2.55
CA LEU A 226 -19.55 5.26 -3.61
C LEU A 226 -20.64 4.17 -3.75
N ARG A 227 -21.57 4.05 -2.81
CA ARG A 227 -22.65 3.04 -2.82
C ARG A 227 -23.69 3.23 -3.94
N ARG A 228 -23.61 4.32 -4.73
CA ARG A 228 -24.53 4.60 -5.84
C ARG A 228 -23.89 4.69 -7.22
N VAL A 229 -22.58 4.50 -7.34
CA VAL A 229 -21.95 4.43 -8.66
C VAL A 229 -21.99 2.96 -9.10
N ARG A 230 -22.98 2.63 -9.94
CA ARG A 230 -22.94 1.41 -10.75
C ARG A 230 -21.99 1.63 -11.94
N PRO A 231 -21.29 0.59 -12.42
CA PRO A 231 -20.33 0.69 -13.53
C PRO A 231 -20.98 1.21 -14.82
#